data_AF-A0A7C0V1B4-F1
#
_entry.id   AF-A0A7C0V1B4-F1
#
_cell.length_a   1.000
_cell.length_b   1.000
_cell.length_c   1.000
_cell.angle_alpha   90.00
_cell.angle_beta   90.00
_cell.angle_gamma   90.00
#
_symmetry.space_group_name_H-M   'P 1'
#
loop_
_entity.id
_entity.type
_entity.pdbx_description
1 polymer ?
#
loop_
_entity_poly.entity_id
_entity_poly.type
_entity_poly.pdbx_seq_one_letter_code
_entity_poly.pdbx_strand_id
1 'polypeptide(L)'
;MGVLLSTKLREFIEKFFLCLVIGELLLTLSLISYVDATVGGLSPEIHIGSWEKISIALYLTFALTSLILPLLGLKSPNPAYLPTSTLIASILAAYSAVIIPLMLKLASFIGFLLAIVSSLLYLMSFWCSKEELRRFKFIITTTDIGAISIFSAITAILTAGVGAIFPSPTGGYTHIGDVGIFLAALLYGSKVGGLVGVIGPFIADILLGYPRWYVSLLAHGVEGVIAGLGKGRNAIIRAVYLAIAGLLMALTYFFVNVFIKGYAPALISFMRDLFGQAGISLVLAMIVYEPVSKALQKS
;
A
#
# COMPACT_ATOMS: atom_id res chain seq x y z
N MET A 1 23.35 34.27 17.67
CA MET A 1 23.28 32.90 17.12
C MET A 1 21.86 32.33 17.04
N GLY A 2 20.97 32.60 18.00
CA GLY A 2 19.58 32.07 18.01
C GLY A 2 18.64 32.63 16.93
N VAL A 3 18.77 33.91 16.55
CA VAL A 3 17.90 34.54 15.52
C VAL A 3 18.17 34.00 14.12
N LEU A 4 19.44 33.75 13.77
CA LEU A 4 19.85 33.23 12.45
C LEU A 4 19.45 31.75 12.24
N LEU A 5 19.41 30.97 13.33
CA LEU A 5 18.89 29.60 13.30
C LEU A 5 17.38 29.59 13.05
N SER A 6 16.64 30.56 13.60
CA SER A 6 15.19 30.68 13.42
C SER A 6 14.78 31.07 12.00
N THR A 7 15.55 31.93 11.32
CA THR A 7 15.30 32.33 9.93
C THR A 7 15.64 31.23 8.94
N LYS A 8 16.78 30.54 9.10
CA LYS A 8 17.10 29.36 8.26
C LYS A 8 16.09 28.23 8.42
N LEU A 9 15.61 28.00 9.63
CA LEU A 9 14.58 26.99 9.90
C LEU A 9 13.22 27.40 9.30
N ARG A 10 12.86 28.68 9.36
CA ARG A 10 11.64 29.21 8.74
C ARG A 10 11.67 29.14 7.22
N GLU A 11 12.75 29.60 6.58
CA GLU A 11 12.92 29.48 5.11
C GLU A 11 12.93 28.02 4.65
N PHE A 12 13.50 27.13 5.46
CA PHE A 12 13.50 25.70 5.21
C PHE A 12 12.09 25.11 5.24
N ILE A 13 11.30 25.43 6.28
CA ILE A 13 9.91 25.00 6.42
C ILE A 13 9.07 25.56 5.27
N GLU A 14 9.26 26.82 4.90
CA GLU A 14 8.53 27.47 3.81
C GLU A 14 8.84 26.84 2.45
N LYS A 15 10.13 26.63 2.10
CA LYS A 15 10.52 25.99 0.83
C LYS A 15 10.06 24.53 0.75
N PHE A 16 10.19 23.78 1.85
CA PHE A 16 9.69 22.40 1.93
C PHE A 16 8.19 22.32 1.71
N PHE A 17 7.43 23.13 2.46
CA PHE A 17 5.97 23.12 2.42
C PHE A 17 5.46 23.59 1.05
N LEU A 18 6.14 24.56 0.44
CA LEU A 18 5.85 25.01 -0.91
C LEU A 18 6.04 23.89 -1.95
N CYS A 19 7.19 23.20 -1.94
CA CYS A 19 7.43 22.06 -2.85
C CYS A 19 6.37 20.97 -2.68
N LEU A 20 6.01 20.67 -1.43
CA LEU A 20 5.02 19.64 -1.13
C LEU A 20 3.63 20.02 -1.66
N VAL A 21 3.14 21.22 -1.32
CA VAL A 21 1.82 21.70 -1.72
C VAL A 21 1.70 21.82 -3.24
N ILE A 22 2.73 22.35 -3.92
CA ILE A 22 2.75 22.41 -5.38
C ILE A 22 2.77 20.99 -5.96
N GLY A 23 3.55 20.07 -5.39
CA GLY A 23 3.58 18.66 -5.78
C GLY A 23 2.20 17.99 -5.73
N GLU A 24 1.48 18.15 -4.62
CA GLU A 24 0.10 17.67 -4.44
C GLU A 24 -0.85 18.27 -5.50
N LEU A 25 -0.78 19.58 -5.71
CA LEU A 25 -1.64 20.28 -6.68
C LEU A 25 -1.39 19.78 -8.10
N LEU A 26 -0.13 19.65 -8.52
CA LEU A 26 0.21 19.21 -9.88
C LEU A 26 -0.16 17.75 -10.13
N LEU A 27 0.00 16.85 -9.14
CA LEU A 27 -0.44 15.46 -9.30
C LEU A 27 -1.97 15.35 -9.34
N THR A 28 -2.68 16.18 -8.57
CA THR A 28 -4.14 16.27 -8.65
C THR A 28 -4.59 16.76 -10.03
N LEU A 29 -3.94 17.78 -10.59
CA LEU A 29 -4.21 18.27 -11.95
C LEU A 29 -3.87 17.21 -13.02
N SER A 30 -2.81 16.43 -12.81
CA SER A 30 -2.48 15.28 -13.67
C SER A 30 -3.61 14.25 -13.68
N LEU A 31 -4.12 13.89 -12.50
CA LEU A 31 -5.25 12.97 -12.34
C LEU A 31 -6.51 13.47 -13.05
N ILE A 32 -6.87 14.74 -12.84
CA ILE A 32 -8.03 15.35 -13.50
C ILE A 32 -7.86 15.33 -15.02
N SER A 33 -6.70 15.77 -15.51
CA SER A 33 -6.38 15.80 -16.94
C SER A 33 -6.43 14.40 -17.57
N TYR A 34 -6.06 13.37 -16.80
CA TYR A 34 -6.10 11.99 -17.25
C TYR A 34 -7.52 11.40 -17.26
N VAL A 35 -8.29 11.60 -16.19
CA VAL A 35 -9.68 11.12 -16.08
C VAL A 35 -10.55 11.74 -17.17
N ASP A 36 -10.39 13.03 -17.44
CA ASP A 36 -11.11 13.74 -18.50
C ASP A 36 -10.77 13.15 -19.88
N ALA A 37 -9.48 12.93 -20.16
CA ALA A 37 -9.01 12.45 -21.46
C ALA A 37 -9.31 10.96 -21.74
N THR A 38 -9.36 10.09 -20.73
CA THR A 38 -9.49 8.63 -20.93
C THR A 38 -10.87 8.07 -20.63
N VAL A 39 -11.63 8.69 -19.74
CA VAL A 39 -12.96 8.22 -19.34
C VAL A 39 -14.07 9.10 -19.95
N GLY A 40 -13.72 10.19 -20.65
CA GLY A 40 -14.72 11.14 -21.17
C GLY A 40 -15.47 11.85 -20.05
N GLY A 41 -14.80 12.05 -18.91
CA GLY A 41 -15.40 12.51 -17.66
C GLY A 41 -16.06 11.37 -16.86
N LEU A 42 -17.01 11.72 -15.98
CA LEU A 42 -17.84 10.76 -15.21
C LEU A 42 -18.92 10.07 -16.06
N SER A 43 -18.76 10.04 -17.38
CA SER A 43 -19.79 9.56 -18.31
C SER A 43 -19.72 8.03 -18.47
N PRO A 44 -20.81 7.27 -18.28
CA PRO A 44 -20.70 5.85 -17.94
C PRO A 44 -20.54 4.86 -19.13
N GLU A 45 -20.32 5.32 -20.36
CA GLU A 45 -20.61 4.49 -21.56
C GLU A 45 -19.40 4.14 -22.44
N ILE A 46 -18.17 4.22 -21.93
CA ILE A 46 -17.00 3.77 -22.72
C ILE A 46 -16.74 2.29 -22.49
N HIS A 47 -16.96 1.48 -23.52
CA HIS A 47 -16.51 0.09 -23.60
C HIS A 47 -14.98 0.02 -23.77
N ILE A 48 -14.25 0.23 -22.66
CA ILE A 48 -12.79 0.04 -22.59
C ILE A 48 -12.42 -1.44 -22.42
N GLY A 49 -11.32 -1.85 -23.05
CA GLY A 49 -10.81 -3.22 -22.97
C GLY A 49 -10.30 -3.58 -21.57
N SER A 50 -10.12 -4.87 -21.32
CA SER A 50 -9.70 -5.38 -20.00
C SER A 50 -8.31 -4.90 -19.61
N TRP A 51 -7.40 -4.75 -20.57
CA TRP A 51 -6.06 -4.24 -20.31
C TRP A 51 -6.11 -2.76 -19.93
N GLU A 52 -6.85 -1.94 -20.67
CA GLU A 52 -7.00 -0.52 -20.36
C GLU A 52 -7.59 -0.31 -18.95
N LYS A 53 -8.59 -1.11 -18.56
CA LYS A 53 -9.14 -1.10 -17.18
C LYS A 53 -8.10 -1.37 -16.11
N ILE A 54 -7.24 -2.36 -16.33
CA ILE A 54 -6.17 -2.72 -15.38
C ILE A 54 -5.11 -1.61 -15.32
N SER A 55 -4.74 -1.02 -16.45
CA SER A 55 -3.77 0.07 -16.52
C SER A 55 -4.28 1.37 -15.90
N ILE A 56 -5.56 1.70 -16.07
CA ILE A 56 -6.22 2.83 -15.39
C ILE A 56 -6.21 2.60 -13.87
N ALA A 57 -6.61 1.40 -13.43
CA ALA A 57 -6.62 1.06 -12.01
C ALA A 57 -5.21 1.13 -11.40
N LEU A 58 -4.17 0.67 -12.11
CA LEU A 58 -2.77 0.77 -11.71
C LEU A 58 -2.34 2.23 -11.56
N TYR A 59 -2.65 3.07 -12.55
CA TYR A 59 -2.35 4.51 -12.52
C TYR A 59 -3.01 5.19 -11.32
N LEU A 60 -4.33 5.02 -11.15
CA LEU A 60 -5.08 5.61 -10.05
C LEU A 60 -4.55 5.16 -8.69
N THR A 61 -4.25 3.88 -8.55
CA THR A 61 -3.75 3.31 -7.29
C THR A 61 -2.45 3.98 -6.87
N PHE A 62 -1.47 4.10 -7.77
CA PHE A 62 -0.19 4.72 -7.43
C PHE A 62 -0.26 6.24 -7.29
N ALA A 63 -1.02 6.92 -8.15
CA ALA A 63 -1.19 8.37 -8.05
C ALA A 63 -1.90 8.76 -6.74
N LEU A 64 -3.00 8.09 -6.37
CA LEU A 64 -3.71 8.36 -5.11
C LEU A 64 -2.85 8.03 -3.89
N THR A 65 -2.12 6.91 -3.94
CA THR A 65 -1.19 6.55 -2.84
C THR A 65 -0.09 7.61 -2.69
N SER A 66 0.42 8.14 -3.81
CA SER A 66 1.42 9.21 -3.81
C SER A 66 0.89 10.52 -3.20
N LEU A 67 -0.40 10.85 -3.36
CA LEU A 67 -1.01 12.03 -2.72
C LEU A 67 -1.21 11.82 -1.22
N ILE A 68 -1.64 10.62 -0.82
CA ILE A 68 -2.02 10.33 0.57
C ILE A 68 -0.78 10.23 1.47
N LEU A 69 0.29 9.58 1.00
CA LEU A 69 1.46 9.27 1.83
C LEU A 69 2.12 10.49 2.47
N PRO A 70 2.44 11.58 1.74
CA PRO A 70 3.05 12.77 2.33
C PRO A 70 2.17 13.44 3.38
N LEU A 71 0.85 13.44 3.19
CA LEU A 71 -0.12 14.00 4.14
C LEU A 71 -0.16 13.20 5.44
N LEU A 72 -0.06 11.86 5.35
CA LEU A 72 0.10 11.00 6.53
C LEU A 72 1.44 11.21 7.20
N GLY A 73 2.52 11.38 6.43
CA GLY A 73 3.85 11.71 6.93
C GLY A 73 3.87 13.01 7.73
N LEU A 74 3.16 14.05 7.25
CA LEU A 74 3.03 15.35 7.94
C LEU A 74 2.30 15.24 9.27
N LYS A 75 1.25 14.41 9.34
CA LYS A 75 0.44 14.21 10.56
C LYS A 75 1.07 13.23 11.55
N SER A 76 2.12 12.52 11.15
CA SER A 76 2.73 11.51 11.99
C SER A 76 3.47 12.15 13.17
N PRO A 77 3.31 11.62 14.40
CA PRO A 77 4.04 12.12 15.57
C PRO A 77 5.55 11.85 15.48
N ASN A 78 6.00 10.97 14.59
CA ASN A 78 7.42 10.70 14.39
C ASN A 78 7.93 11.42 13.12
N PRO A 79 8.91 12.33 13.25
CA PRO A 79 9.36 13.20 12.16
C PRO A 79 10.05 12.43 11.02
N ALA A 80 10.48 11.19 11.23
CA ALA A 80 11.12 10.37 10.19
C ALA A 80 10.13 9.84 9.12
N TYR A 81 8.82 9.85 9.41
CA TYR A 81 7.80 9.42 8.45
C TYR A 81 7.63 10.41 7.30
N LEU A 82 7.92 11.69 7.50
CA LEU A 82 7.77 12.72 6.48
C LEU A 82 8.76 12.55 5.30
N PRO A 83 10.08 12.48 5.52
CA PRO A 83 11.00 12.23 4.42
C PRO A 83 10.81 10.85 3.77
N THR A 84 10.48 9.81 4.55
CA THR A 84 10.24 8.48 3.96
C THR A 84 9.00 8.45 3.09
N SER A 85 7.90 9.05 3.53
CA SER A 85 6.66 9.13 2.73
C SER A 85 6.81 9.98 1.48
N THR A 86 7.53 11.10 1.54
CA THR A 86 7.79 11.95 0.35
C THR A 86 8.72 11.28 -0.66
N LEU A 87 9.70 10.50 -0.21
CA LEU A 87 10.53 9.69 -1.11
C LEU A 87 9.71 8.60 -1.81
N ILE A 88 8.88 7.88 -1.06
CA ILE A 88 8.02 6.83 -1.63
C ILE A 88 7.01 7.46 -2.60
N ALA A 89 6.38 8.58 -2.22
CA ALA A 89 5.47 9.33 -3.09
C ALA A 89 6.14 9.75 -4.40
N SER A 90 7.38 10.27 -4.35
CA SER A 90 8.15 10.59 -5.55
C SER A 90 8.28 9.39 -6.50
N ILE A 91 8.67 8.22 -5.98
CA ILE A 91 8.82 7.00 -6.79
C ILE A 91 7.48 6.56 -7.38
N LEU A 92 6.40 6.58 -6.59
CA LEU A 92 5.06 6.21 -7.05
C LEU A 92 4.51 7.18 -8.10
N ALA A 93 4.71 8.49 -7.90
CA ALA A 93 4.35 9.51 -8.87
C ALA A 93 5.11 9.33 -10.19
N ALA A 94 6.42 9.09 -10.13
CA ALA A 94 7.24 8.80 -11.32
C ALA A 94 6.73 7.56 -12.06
N TYR A 95 6.47 6.48 -11.33
CA TYR A 95 5.96 5.26 -11.93
C TYR A 95 4.57 5.48 -12.56
N SER A 96 3.68 6.20 -11.86
CA SER A 96 2.36 6.54 -12.39
C SER A 96 2.45 7.34 -13.69
N ALA A 97 3.41 8.25 -13.80
CA ALA A 97 3.66 9.01 -15.01
C ALA A 97 4.09 8.13 -16.20
N VAL A 98 4.88 7.08 -15.95
CA VAL A 98 5.35 6.14 -17.00
C VAL A 98 4.23 5.27 -17.55
N ILE A 99 3.19 4.95 -16.76
CA ILE A 99 2.05 4.14 -17.20
C ILE A 99 1.29 4.85 -18.33
N ILE A 100 1.13 6.18 -18.26
CA ILE A 100 0.35 6.97 -19.22
C ILE A 100 0.85 6.80 -20.68
N PRO A 101 2.13 7.07 -21.01
CA PRO A 101 2.61 6.90 -22.38
C PRO A 101 2.77 5.43 -22.79
N LEU A 102 3.14 4.55 -21.86
CA LEU A 102 3.56 3.17 -22.19
C LEU A 102 2.37 2.19 -22.30
N MET A 103 1.40 2.30 -21.39
CA MET A 103 0.29 1.35 -21.28
C MET A 103 -1.01 1.91 -21.85
N LEU A 104 -1.18 3.25 -21.79
CA LEU A 104 -2.45 3.91 -22.10
C LEU A 104 -2.40 4.73 -23.40
N LYS A 105 -1.32 4.55 -24.20
CA LYS A 105 -1.07 5.21 -25.49
C LYS A 105 -1.38 6.72 -25.46
N LEU A 106 -0.43 7.48 -24.92
CA LEU A 106 -0.32 8.96 -25.02
C LEU A 106 -1.59 9.78 -24.74
N ALA A 107 -2.50 9.32 -23.88
CA ALA A 107 -3.80 9.95 -23.69
C ALA A 107 -3.77 11.40 -23.12
N SER A 108 -2.68 11.85 -22.48
CA SER A 108 -2.50 13.27 -22.11
C SER A 108 -1.02 13.63 -21.88
N PHE A 109 -0.39 14.33 -22.83
CA PHE A 109 0.98 14.84 -22.68
C PHE A 109 1.11 15.81 -21.48
N ILE A 110 0.06 16.60 -21.24
CA ILE A 110 -0.03 17.54 -20.12
C ILE A 110 -0.07 16.76 -18.79
N GLY A 111 -0.93 15.75 -18.67
CA GLY A 111 -1.01 14.90 -17.48
C GLY A 111 0.31 14.19 -17.16
N PHE A 112 1.01 13.71 -18.19
CA PHE A 112 2.35 13.14 -18.07
C PHE A 112 3.36 14.16 -17.51
N LEU A 113 3.45 15.35 -18.11
CA LEU A 113 4.38 16.39 -17.67
C LEU A 113 4.12 16.81 -16.21
N LEU A 114 2.85 17.00 -15.85
CA LEU A 114 2.44 17.36 -14.50
C LEU A 114 2.84 16.30 -13.46
N ALA A 115 2.69 15.01 -13.77
CA ALA A 115 3.09 13.92 -12.88
C ALA A 115 4.61 13.84 -12.69
N ILE A 116 5.40 14.06 -13.76
CA ILE A 116 6.87 14.11 -13.66
C ILE A 116 7.31 15.30 -12.80
N VAL A 117 6.74 16.48 -13.00
CA VAL A 117 7.08 17.66 -12.19
C VAL A 117 6.69 17.43 -10.73
N SER A 118 5.52 16.85 -10.45
CA SER A 118 5.12 16.49 -9.09
C SER A 118 6.10 15.52 -8.43
N SER A 119 6.51 14.46 -9.14
CA SER A 119 7.52 13.51 -8.66
C SER A 119 8.84 14.21 -8.26
N LEU A 120 9.31 15.15 -9.07
CA LEU A 120 10.52 15.92 -8.77
C LEU A 120 10.34 16.84 -7.54
N LEU A 121 9.16 17.44 -7.39
CA LEU A 121 8.85 18.25 -6.21
C LEU A 121 8.78 17.42 -4.93
N TYR A 122 8.20 16.23 -4.97
CA TYR A 122 8.26 15.28 -3.84
C TYR A 122 9.69 14.88 -3.51
N LEU A 123 10.55 14.67 -4.52
CA LEU A 123 11.97 14.39 -4.31
C LEU A 123 12.69 15.58 -3.65
N MET A 124 12.35 16.81 -4.05
CA MET A 124 12.87 18.02 -3.40
C MET A 124 12.37 18.13 -1.95
N SER A 125 11.10 17.83 -1.68
CA SER A 125 10.55 17.78 -0.32
C SER A 125 11.25 16.73 0.56
N PHE A 126 11.55 15.55 0.01
CA PHE A 126 12.41 14.57 0.67
C PHE A 126 13.79 15.15 0.98
N TRP A 127 14.43 15.77 0.00
CA TRP A 127 15.80 16.30 0.16
C TRP A 127 15.89 17.36 1.25
N CYS A 128 14.85 18.21 1.36
CA CYS A 128 14.73 19.13 2.48
C CYS A 128 14.58 18.36 3.81
N SER A 129 13.62 17.44 3.92
CA SER A 129 13.31 16.77 5.19
C SER A 129 14.27 15.62 5.61
N LYS A 130 15.26 15.26 4.78
CA LYS A 130 16.15 14.10 5.00
C LYS A 130 16.98 14.12 6.29
N GLU A 131 17.20 15.29 6.90
CA GLU A 131 17.96 15.36 8.16
C GLU A 131 17.17 14.75 9.34
N GLU A 132 15.84 14.77 9.29
CA GLU A 132 15.00 14.08 10.29
C GLU A 132 15.13 12.55 10.20
N LEU A 133 15.43 12.04 9.00
CA LEU A 133 15.76 10.63 8.78
C LEU A 133 17.06 10.23 9.49
N ARG A 134 18.08 11.08 9.49
CA ARG A 134 19.36 10.78 10.17
C ARG A 134 19.22 10.68 11.68
N ARG A 135 18.25 11.40 12.25
CA ARG A 135 17.93 11.35 13.68
C ARG A 135 17.23 10.05 14.07
N PHE A 136 16.67 9.33 13.11
CA PHE A 136 15.90 8.10 13.34
C PHE A 136 16.51 6.91 12.62
N LYS A 137 17.02 5.93 13.38
CA LYS A 137 17.49 4.68 12.79
C LYS A 137 16.34 3.68 12.69
N PHE A 138 15.88 3.43 11.46
CA PHE A 138 15.03 2.27 11.18
C PHE A 138 15.88 1.00 11.26
N ILE A 139 15.98 0.43 12.47
CA ILE A 139 16.75 -0.78 12.71
C ILE A 139 15.86 -1.98 12.38
N ILE A 140 16.28 -2.77 11.39
CA ILE A 140 15.84 -4.14 11.15
C ILE A 140 16.93 -5.05 11.72
N THR A 141 16.57 -5.93 12.63
CA THR A 141 17.52 -6.89 13.23
C THR A 141 17.69 -8.12 12.34
N THR A 142 18.72 -8.94 12.59
CA THR A 142 18.92 -10.19 11.86
C THR A 142 17.75 -11.17 12.08
N THR A 143 17.14 -11.17 13.26
CA THR A 143 15.94 -11.95 13.57
C THR A 143 14.72 -11.44 12.81
N ASP A 144 14.57 -10.13 12.65
CA ASP A 144 13.51 -9.55 11.81
C ASP A 144 13.67 -10.00 10.35
N ILE A 145 14.89 -9.98 9.80
CA ILE A 145 15.14 -10.44 8.42
C ILE A 145 14.77 -11.93 8.26
N GLY A 146 15.16 -12.77 9.22
CA GLY A 146 14.79 -14.19 9.24
C GLY A 146 13.26 -14.38 9.28
N ALA A 147 12.57 -13.65 10.16
CA ALA A 147 11.12 -13.69 10.27
C ALA A 147 10.44 -13.22 8.96
N ILE A 148 10.87 -12.09 8.40
CA ILE A 148 10.36 -11.59 7.12
C ILE A 148 10.49 -12.67 6.05
N SER A 149 11.63 -13.33 5.97
CA SER A 149 11.91 -14.34 4.93
C SER A 149 10.98 -15.56 5.07
N ILE A 150 10.90 -16.14 6.27
CA ILE A 150 10.10 -17.35 6.53
C ILE A 150 8.60 -17.06 6.40
N PHE A 151 8.11 -15.99 7.02
CA PHE A 151 6.68 -15.67 6.96
C PHE A 151 6.25 -15.20 5.57
N SER A 152 7.12 -14.55 4.79
CA SER A 152 6.82 -14.24 3.38
C SER A 152 6.71 -15.52 2.55
N ALA A 153 7.60 -16.49 2.75
CA ALA A 153 7.53 -17.79 2.07
C ALA A 153 6.24 -18.56 2.43
N ILE A 154 5.89 -18.63 3.72
CA ILE A 154 4.64 -19.26 4.18
C ILE A 154 3.43 -18.56 3.57
N THR A 155 3.39 -17.22 3.63
CA THR A 155 2.32 -16.42 3.03
C THR A 155 2.20 -16.71 1.54
N ALA A 156 3.32 -16.70 0.81
CA ALA A 156 3.32 -16.98 -0.62
C ALA A 156 2.78 -18.39 -0.96
N ILE A 157 3.19 -19.41 -0.19
CA ILE A 157 2.72 -20.79 -0.38
C ILE A 157 1.23 -20.91 -0.07
N LEU A 158 0.77 -20.31 1.02
CA LEU A 158 -0.66 -20.34 1.39
C LEU A 158 -1.51 -19.56 0.39
N THR A 159 -1.02 -18.43 -0.12
CA THR A 159 -1.70 -17.64 -1.14
C THR A 159 -1.75 -18.36 -2.47
N ALA A 160 -0.60 -18.77 -3.01
CA ALA A 160 -0.51 -19.40 -4.33
C ALA A 160 -1.11 -20.82 -4.34
N GLY A 161 -0.80 -21.63 -3.32
CA GLY A 161 -1.23 -23.02 -3.24
C GLY A 161 -2.74 -23.16 -3.06
N VAL A 162 -3.34 -22.42 -2.12
CA VAL A 162 -4.80 -22.42 -1.93
C VAL A 162 -5.48 -21.68 -3.08
N GLY A 163 -4.90 -20.56 -3.54
CA GLY A 163 -5.42 -19.78 -4.65
C GLY A 163 -5.55 -20.56 -5.95
N ALA A 164 -4.58 -21.45 -6.25
CA ALA A 164 -4.63 -22.31 -7.42
C ALA A 164 -5.80 -23.32 -7.39
N ILE A 165 -6.25 -23.72 -6.19
CA ILE A 165 -7.31 -24.72 -6.00
C ILE A 165 -8.69 -24.04 -5.94
N PHE A 166 -8.76 -22.81 -5.40
CA PHE A 166 -10.02 -22.10 -5.13
C PHE A 166 -10.13 -20.82 -5.98
N PRO A 167 -10.44 -20.93 -7.29
CA PRO A 167 -10.66 -19.76 -8.14
C PRO A 167 -11.88 -18.96 -7.67
N SER A 168 -11.85 -17.65 -7.87
CA SER A 168 -12.96 -16.77 -7.53
C SER A 168 -14.06 -16.80 -8.59
N PRO A 169 -15.35 -16.89 -8.20
CA PRO A 169 -16.47 -16.71 -9.12
C PRO A 169 -16.48 -15.35 -9.83
N THR A 170 -15.83 -14.34 -9.26
CA THR A 170 -15.75 -12.97 -9.82
C THR A 170 -14.41 -12.68 -10.51
N GLY A 171 -13.58 -13.71 -10.74
CA GLY A 171 -12.24 -13.59 -11.31
C GLY A 171 -11.15 -13.23 -10.28
N GLY A 172 -10.00 -13.89 -10.38
CA GLY A 172 -8.98 -13.98 -9.35
C GLY A 172 -9.10 -15.29 -8.57
N TYR A 173 -8.59 -15.32 -7.34
CA TYR A 173 -8.53 -16.53 -6.52
C TYR A 173 -8.82 -16.25 -5.05
N THR A 174 -9.08 -17.29 -4.27
CA THR A 174 -9.36 -17.22 -2.83
C THR A 174 -8.29 -17.96 -2.04
N HIS A 175 -7.80 -17.35 -0.95
CA HIS A 175 -6.72 -17.93 -0.16
C HIS A 175 -6.82 -17.59 1.33
N ILE A 176 -5.90 -18.17 2.10
CA ILE A 176 -5.73 -17.96 3.56
C ILE A 176 -4.32 -17.47 3.91
N GLY A 177 -3.63 -16.86 2.93
CA GLY A 177 -2.28 -16.31 3.12
C GLY A 177 -2.15 -15.27 4.23
N ASP A 178 -3.23 -14.52 4.53
CA ASP A 178 -3.23 -13.45 5.53
C ASP A 178 -2.91 -13.99 6.93
N VAL A 179 -3.06 -15.29 7.19
CA VAL A 179 -2.60 -15.94 8.42
C VAL A 179 -1.11 -15.69 8.66
N GLY A 180 -0.29 -15.83 7.62
CA GLY A 180 1.15 -15.60 7.71
C GLY A 180 1.47 -14.13 8.01
N ILE A 181 0.74 -13.21 7.40
CA ILE A 181 0.86 -11.76 7.62
C ILE A 181 0.48 -11.41 9.06
N PHE A 182 -0.68 -11.86 9.53
CA PHE A 182 -1.18 -11.59 10.88
C PHE A 182 -0.26 -12.17 11.96
N LEU A 183 0.23 -13.41 11.78
CA LEU A 183 1.17 -14.00 12.73
C LEU A 183 2.50 -13.22 12.77
N ALA A 184 3.08 -12.91 11.61
CA ALA A 184 4.31 -12.11 11.54
C ALA A 184 4.12 -10.74 12.21
N ALA A 185 2.99 -10.09 11.96
CA ALA A 185 2.65 -8.79 12.51
C ALA A 185 2.47 -8.84 14.03
N LEU A 186 1.74 -9.82 14.57
CA LEU A 186 1.52 -9.94 16.02
C LEU A 186 2.77 -10.38 16.79
N LEU A 187 3.63 -11.20 16.19
CA LEU A 187 4.86 -11.70 16.82
C LEU A 187 6.00 -10.67 16.76
N TYR A 188 6.23 -10.08 15.57
CA TYR A 188 7.40 -9.24 15.32
C TYR A 188 7.06 -7.75 15.20
N GLY A 189 5.80 -7.39 14.92
CA GLY A 189 5.30 -6.01 14.94
C GLY A 189 5.07 -5.45 13.52
N SER A 190 4.58 -4.22 13.45
CA SER A 190 4.14 -3.58 12.20
C SER A 190 5.20 -3.53 11.09
N LYS A 191 6.49 -3.39 11.44
CA LYS A 191 7.57 -3.35 10.43
C LYS A 191 7.68 -4.69 9.69
N VAL A 192 7.74 -5.79 10.44
CA VAL A 192 7.88 -7.14 9.89
C VAL A 192 6.57 -7.57 9.24
N GLY A 193 5.42 -7.32 9.89
CA GLY A 193 4.10 -7.60 9.33
C GLY A 193 3.89 -6.91 7.97
N GLY A 194 4.20 -5.62 7.87
CA GLY A 194 4.09 -4.87 6.62
C GLY A 194 4.99 -5.41 5.51
N LEU A 195 6.24 -5.75 5.82
CA LEU A 195 7.16 -6.32 4.83
C LEU A 195 6.73 -7.72 4.37
N VAL A 196 6.22 -8.55 5.28
CA VAL A 196 5.64 -9.87 4.93
C VAL A 196 4.40 -9.70 4.05
N GLY A 197 3.52 -8.75 4.39
CA GLY A 197 2.34 -8.42 3.60
C GLY A 197 2.65 -7.85 2.21
N VAL A 198 3.80 -7.22 2.02
CA VAL A 198 4.28 -6.81 0.70
C VAL A 198 4.87 -7.99 -0.06
N ILE A 199 5.84 -8.69 0.52
CA ILE A 199 6.68 -9.66 -0.20
C ILE A 199 5.91 -10.95 -0.50
N GLY A 200 5.21 -11.52 0.48
CA GLY A 200 4.54 -12.82 0.35
C GLY A 200 3.46 -12.82 -0.75
N PRO A 201 2.43 -11.95 -0.66
CA PRO A 201 1.38 -11.85 -1.67
C PRO A 201 1.92 -11.46 -3.05
N PHE A 202 2.92 -10.57 -3.12
CA PHE A 202 3.53 -10.20 -4.40
C PHE A 202 4.20 -11.39 -5.10
N ILE A 203 4.94 -12.21 -4.37
CA ILE A 203 5.53 -13.43 -4.92
C ILE A 203 4.43 -14.38 -5.38
N ALA A 204 3.36 -14.58 -4.59
CA ALA A 204 2.25 -15.43 -4.96
C ALA A 204 1.54 -14.95 -6.24
N ASP A 205 1.35 -13.63 -6.38
CA ASP A 205 0.76 -13.04 -7.58
C ASP A 205 1.61 -13.27 -8.82
N ILE A 206 2.94 -13.16 -8.71
CA ILE A 206 3.86 -13.49 -9.81
C ILE A 206 3.71 -14.97 -10.19
N LEU A 207 3.69 -15.87 -9.20
CA LEU A 207 3.57 -17.31 -9.44
C LEU A 207 2.24 -17.70 -10.09
N LEU A 208 1.15 -17.04 -9.73
CA LEU A 208 -0.18 -17.27 -10.31
C LEU A 208 -0.44 -16.48 -11.60
N GLY A 209 0.50 -15.62 -12.02
CA GLY A 209 0.32 -14.74 -13.18
C GLY A 209 -0.79 -13.71 -12.98
N TYR A 210 -1.02 -13.26 -11.74
CA TYR A 210 -2.09 -12.34 -11.42
C TYR A 210 -1.76 -10.91 -11.89
N PRO A 211 -2.54 -10.31 -12.81
CA PRO A 211 -2.18 -9.05 -13.45
C PRO A 211 -2.37 -7.83 -12.53
N ARG A 212 -2.96 -8.01 -11.34
CA ARG A 212 -3.32 -6.92 -10.40
C ARG A 212 -2.47 -6.94 -9.12
N TRP A 213 -1.25 -7.47 -9.22
CA TRP A 213 -0.29 -7.63 -8.11
C TRP A 213 -0.05 -6.35 -7.29
N TYR A 214 -0.16 -5.19 -7.94
CA TYR A 214 0.03 -3.87 -7.32
C TYR A 214 -1.03 -3.56 -6.25
N VAL A 215 -2.26 -4.06 -6.43
CA VAL A 215 -3.34 -3.91 -5.46
C VAL A 215 -3.00 -4.71 -4.20
N SER A 216 -2.59 -5.97 -4.40
CA SER A 216 -2.20 -6.88 -3.33
C SER A 216 -1.06 -6.30 -2.50
N LEU A 217 -0.05 -5.73 -3.17
CA LEU A 217 1.15 -5.17 -2.53
C LEU A 217 0.80 -4.05 -1.54
N LEU A 218 -0.12 -3.16 -1.92
CA LEU A 218 -0.58 -2.07 -1.06
C LEU A 218 -1.57 -2.56 -0.01
N ALA A 219 -2.57 -3.34 -0.41
CA ALA A 219 -3.63 -3.83 0.47
C ALA A 219 -3.05 -4.66 1.63
N HIS A 220 -2.22 -5.65 1.31
CA HIS A 220 -1.62 -6.54 2.29
C HIS A 220 -0.44 -5.89 3.03
N GLY A 221 0.29 -4.97 2.40
CA GLY A 221 1.31 -4.18 3.09
C GLY A 221 0.72 -3.34 4.22
N VAL A 222 -0.37 -2.63 3.95
CA VAL A 222 -1.11 -1.86 4.97
C VAL A 222 -1.73 -2.80 6.01
N GLU A 223 -2.32 -3.92 5.58
CA GLU A 223 -2.86 -4.95 6.46
C GLU A 223 -1.83 -5.41 7.50
N GLY A 224 -0.62 -5.77 7.07
CA GLY A 224 0.45 -6.19 7.97
C GLY A 224 0.92 -5.11 8.93
N VAL A 225 0.96 -3.84 8.50
CA VAL A 225 1.30 -2.71 9.37
C VAL A 225 0.25 -2.52 10.46
N ILE A 226 -1.05 -2.51 10.10
CA ILE A 226 -2.16 -2.28 11.02
C ILE A 226 -2.33 -3.45 11.99
N ALA A 227 -2.25 -4.69 11.50
CA ALA A 227 -2.27 -5.89 12.34
C ALA A 227 -1.17 -5.85 13.41
N GLY A 228 0.01 -5.33 13.06
CA GLY A 228 1.15 -5.26 13.96
C GLY A 228 0.97 -4.31 15.15
N LEU A 229 0.01 -3.39 15.10
CA LEU A 229 -0.36 -2.53 16.24
C LEU A 229 -1.00 -3.34 17.39
N GLY A 230 -1.47 -4.56 17.09
CA GLY A 230 -1.95 -5.52 18.07
C GLY A 230 -0.84 -6.24 18.86
N LYS A 231 0.44 -6.13 18.45
CA LYS A 231 1.56 -6.79 19.15
C LYS A 231 1.60 -6.40 20.63
N GLY A 232 1.70 -7.41 21.50
CA GLY A 232 1.78 -7.22 22.96
C GLY A 232 0.48 -6.75 23.62
N ARG A 233 -0.62 -6.57 22.86
CA ARG A 233 -1.95 -6.24 23.40
C ARG A 233 -2.67 -7.50 23.90
N ASN A 234 -3.80 -7.33 24.57
CA ASN A 234 -4.66 -8.46 24.95
C ASN A 234 -5.39 -9.06 23.72
N ALA A 235 -5.98 -10.25 23.88
CA ALA A 235 -6.59 -10.99 22.77
C ALA A 235 -7.70 -10.20 22.03
N ILE A 236 -8.53 -9.45 22.75
CA ILE A 236 -9.61 -8.66 22.17
C ILE A 236 -9.04 -7.55 21.29
N ILE A 237 -8.07 -6.79 21.81
CA ILE A 237 -7.44 -5.70 21.06
C ILE A 237 -6.69 -6.22 19.84
N ARG A 238 -6.02 -7.38 19.94
CA ARG A 238 -5.42 -8.04 18.76
C ARG A 238 -6.46 -8.33 17.69
N ALA A 239 -7.56 -8.98 18.05
CA ALA A 239 -8.63 -9.31 17.13
C ALA A 239 -9.22 -8.05 16.46
N VAL A 240 -9.37 -6.95 17.21
CA VAL A 240 -9.81 -5.66 16.65
C VAL A 240 -8.83 -5.14 15.60
N TYR A 241 -7.51 -5.14 15.87
CA TYR A 241 -6.53 -4.70 14.88
C TYR A 241 -6.48 -5.61 13.65
N LEU A 242 -6.61 -6.92 13.82
CA LEU A 242 -6.69 -7.86 12.69
C LEU A 242 -7.96 -7.61 11.85
N ALA A 243 -9.10 -7.36 12.49
CA ALA A 243 -10.36 -7.07 11.79
C ALA A 243 -10.28 -5.75 11.01
N ILE A 244 -9.70 -4.71 11.61
CA ILE A 244 -9.47 -3.43 10.91
C ILE A 244 -8.50 -3.63 9.74
N ALA A 245 -7.42 -4.40 9.94
CA ALA A 245 -6.45 -4.69 8.90
C ALA A 245 -7.10 -5.41 7.69
N GLY A 246 -7.86 -6.48 7.95
CA GLY A 246 -8.60 -7.21 6.93
C GLY A 246 -9.68 -6.37 6.24
N LEU A 247 -10.36 -5.49 6.98
CA LEU A 247 -11.33 -4.56 6.39
C LEU A 247 -10.67 -3.58 5.42
N LEU A 248 -9.54 -2.99 5.79
CA LEU A 248 -8.80 -2.07 4.92
C LEU A 248 -8.27 -2.78 3.67
N MET A 249 -7.78 -4.01 3.83
CA MET A 249 -7.40 -4.87 2.70
C MET A 249 -8.58 -5.08 1.75
N ALA A 250 -9.72 -5.56 2.26
CA ALA A 250 -10.91 -5.83 1.45
C ALA A 250 -11.47 -4.57 0.78
N LEU A 251 -11.47 -3.42 1.47
CA LEU A 251 -11.90 -2.13 0.90
C LEU A 251 -11.00 -1.68 -0.26
N THR A 252 -9.69 -1.95 -0.17
CA THR A 252 -8.73 -1.62 -1.23
C THR A 252 -9.04 -2.42 -2.50
N TYR A 253 -9.27 -3.73 -2.36
CA TYR A 253 -9.72 -4.56 -3.48
C TYR A 253 -11.09 -4.16 -4.01
N PHE A 254 -12.02 -3.81 -3.13
CA PHE A 254 -13.36 -3.36 -3.52
C PHE A 254 -13.28 -2.13 -4.42
N PHE A 255 -12.55 -1.09 -4.00
CA PHE A 255 -12.39 0.14 -4.77
C PHE A 255 -11.87 -0.16 -6.18
N VAL A 256 -10.79 -0.94 -6.30
CA VAL A 256 -10.22 -1.30 -7.61
C VAL A 256 -11.16 -2.19 -8.42
N ASN A 257 -11.85 -3.14 -7.78
CA ASN A 257 -12.78 -4.03 -8.46
C ASN A 257 -14.03 -3.30 -8.97
N VAL A 258 -14.48 -2.21 -8.34
CA VAL A 258 -15.60 -1.40 -8.85
C VAL A 258 -15.26 -0.85 -10.24
N PHE A 259 -14.05 -0.34 -10.44
CA PHE A 259 -13.61 0.17 -11.75
C PHE A 259 -13.42 -0.95 -12.79
N ILE A 260 -12.88 -2.09 -12.37
CA ILE A 260 -12.54 -3.17 -13.32
C ILE A 260 -13.76 -4.02 -13.68
N LYS A 261 -14.54 -4.43 -12.69
CA LYS A 261 -15.60 -5.44 -12.79
C LYS A 261 -17.00 -4.85 -12.69
N GLY A 262 -17.15 -3.60 -12.26
CA GLY A 262 -18.43 -2.99 -11.92
C GLY A 262 -18.86 -3.27 -10.49
N TYR A 263 -19.90 -2.54 -10.05
CA TYR A 263 -20.30 -2.50 -8.63
C TYR A 263 -20.76 -3.85 -8.06
N ALA A 264 -21.67 -4.55 -8.75
CA ALA A 264 -22.25 -5.80 -8.21
C ALA A 264 -21.19 -6.93 -8.05
N PRO A 265 -20.34 -7.25 -9.03
CA PRO A 265 -19.27 -8.24 -8.84
C PRO A 265 -18.20 -7.79 -7.83
N ALA A 266 -17.95 -6.48 -7.72
CA ALA A 266 -17.03 -5.95 -6.72
C ALA A 266 -17.57 -6.17 -5.30
N LEU A 267 -18.87 -5.98 -5.06
CA LEU A 267 -19.49 -6.17 -3.74
C LEU A 267 -19.43 -7.64 -3.29
N ILE A 268 -19.67 -8.58 -4.21
CA ILE A 268 -19.52 -10.03 -3.94
C ILE A 268 -18.06 -10.35 -3.57
N SER A 269 -17.10 -9.78 -4.33
CA SER A 269 -15.68 -9.96 -4.05
C SER A 269 -15.31 -9.42 -2.67
N PHE A 270 -15.81 -8.23 -2.32
CA PHE A 270 -15.58 -7.59 -1.02
C PHE A 270 -16.06 -8.45 0.16
N MET A 271 -17.28 -9.00 0.08
CA MET A 271 -17.80 -9.88 1.13
C MET A 271 -16.94 -11.14 1.30
N ARG A 272 -16.50 -11.73 0.19
CA ARG A 272 -15.61 -12.90 0.20
C ARG A 272 -14.23 -12.55 0.80
N ASP A 273 -13.64 -11.43 0.40
CA ASP A 273 -12.31 -11.02 0.86
C ASP A 273 -12.36 -10.72 2.37
N LEU A 274 -13.41 -10.02 2.82
CA LEU A 274 -13.60 -9.67 4.23
C LEU A 274 -13.83 -10.89 5.12
N PHE A 275 -14.81 -11.74 4.78
CA PHE A 275 -15.22 -12.84 5.67
C PHE A 275 -14.51 -14.16 5.37
N GLY A 276 -14.31 -14.47 4.09
CA GLY A 276 -13.74 -15.74 3.63
C GLY A 276 -12.22 -15.78 3.67
N GLN A 277 -11.53 -14.67 3.37
CA GLN A 277 -10.07 -14.62 3.42
C GLN A 277 -9.58 -14.06 4.75
N ALA A 278 -9.81 -12.76 4.98
CA ALA A 278 -9.32 -12.08 6.17
C ALA A 278 -9.98 -12.60 7.46
N GLY A 279 -11.30 -12.84 7.43
CA GLY A 279 -12.05 -13.36 8.58
C GLY A 279 -11.57 -14.74 9.02
N ILE A 280 -11.43 -15.69 8.08
CA ILE A 280 -10.89 -17.04 8.39
C ILE A 280 -9.45 -16.92 8.87
N SER A 281 -8.64 -16.11 8.21
CA SER A 281 -7.23 -15.92 8.56
C SER A 281 -7.04 -15.31 9.95
N LEU A 282 -7.93 -14.40 10.36
CA LEU A 282 -7.97 -13.82 11.70
C LEU A 282 -8.21 -14.92 12.75
N VAL A 283 -9.21 -15.77 12.55
CA VAL A 283 -9.53 -16.84 13.49
C VAL A 283 -8.36 -17.81 13.62
N LEU A 284 -7.79 -18.24 12.50
CA LEU A 284 -6.62 -19.13 12.49
C LEU A 284 -5.41 -18.49 13.16
N ALA A 285 -5.10 -17.22 12.86
CA ALA A 285 -4.00 -16.51 13.48
C ALA A 285 -4.17 -16.39 15.00
N MET A 286 -5.39 -16.11 15.49
CA MET A 286 -5.66 -16.02 16.92
C MET A 286 -5.49 -17.37 17.65
N ILE A 287 -5.87 -18.48 17.01
CA ILE A 287 -5.67 -19.83 17.56
C ILE A 287 -4.17 -20.18 17.63
N VAL A 288 -3.42 -19.88 16.57
CA VAL A 288 -2.01 -20.26 16.43
C VAL A 288 -1.06 -19.33 17.20
N TYR A 289 -1.45 -18.07 17.42
CA TYR A 289 -0.57 -17.06 18.02
C TYR A 289 -0.05 -17.45 19.41
N GLU A 290 -0.93 -17.86 20.33
CA GLU A 290 -0.55 -18.15 21.72
C GLU A 290 0.44 -19.32 21.84
N PRO A 291 0.22 -20.48 21.20
CA PRO A 291 1.20 -21.57 21.15
C PRO A 291 2.57 -21.13 20.61
N VAL A 292 2.59 -20.40 19.49
CA VAL A 292 3.82 -19.97 18.82
C VAL A 292 4.57 -18.93 19.67
N SER A 293 3.86 -17.95 20.23
CA SER A 293 4.47 -16.93 21.09
C SER A 293 5.11 -17.55 22.33
N LYS A 294 4.52 -18.58 22.92
CA LYS A 294 5.10 -19.28 24.08
C LYS A 294 6.32 -20.09 23.71
N ALA A 295 6.35 -20.69 22.51
CA ALA A 295 7.51 -21.43 22.02
C ALA A 295 8.71 -20.49 21.81
N LEU A 296 8.47 -19.31 21.22
CA LEU A 296 9.52 -18.29 20.98
C LEU A 296 10.06 -17.63 22.25
N GLN A 297 9.30 -17.61 23.34
CA GLN A 297 9.77 -17.07 24.63
C GLN A 297 10.63 -18.06 25.43
N LYS A 298 10.60 -19.35 25.07
CA LYS A 298 11.37 -20.41 25.73
C LYS A 298 12.76 -20.62 25.12
N SER A 299 13.07 -19.97 24.00
CA SER A 299 14.36 -19.99 23.29
C SER A 299 15.16 -18.73 23.59
#